data_AF-A0A2D7JMI3-F1
#
_entry.id   AF-A0A2D7JMI3-F1
#
_cell.length_a   1.000
_cell.length_b   1.000
_cell.length_c   1.000
_cell.angle_alpha   90.00
_cell.angle_beta   90.00
_cell.angle_gamma   90.00
#
_symmetry.space_group_name_H-M   'P 1'
#
loop_
_entity.id
_entity.type
_entity.pdbx_description
1 polymer ?
#
loop_
_entity_poly.entity_id
_entity_poly.type
_entity_poly.pdbx_seq_one_letter_code
_entity_poly.pdbx_strand_id
1 'polypeptide(L)'
;MGEYLDALWSDLEQTWDLAMKVNDLPEKQRGDVEAAWQEFKGSQLVDVQRTEQEAEKPPKKIFCTNIYGIEFNPETKYWVPFRHGEIDLAKFTED
;
A
#
# COMPACT_ATOMS: atom_id res chain seq x y z
N MET A 1 9.87 14.91 -17.86
CA MET A 1 9.98 13.45 -17.63
C MET A 1 10.44 13.08 -16.22
N GLY A 2 11.51 13.67 -15.66
CA GLY A 2 12.05 13.30 -14.33
C GLY A 2 11.06 13.44 -13.17
N GLU A 3 10.42 14.60 -13.01
CA GLU A 3 9.55 14.89 -11.85
C GLU A 3 8.36 13.94 -11.69
N TYR A 4 7.80 13.43 -12.80
CA TYR A 4 6.68 12.48 -12.73
C TYR A 4 7.15 11.07 -12.33
N LEU A 5 8.28 10.61 -12.88
CA LEU A 5 8.88 9.34 -12.45
C LEU A 5 9.31 9.43 -10.97
N ASP A 6 9.88 10.56 -10.54
CA ASP A 6 10.29 10.80 -9.16
C ASP A 6 9.09 10.80 -8.21
N ALA A 7 7.96 11.41 -8.60
CA ALA A 7 6.72 11.37 -7.83
C ALA A 7 6.19 9.94 -7.67
N LEU A 8 6.17 9.15 -8.76
CA LEU A 8 5.76 7.74 -8.70
C LEU A 8 6.69 6.91 -7.81
N TRP A 9 7.99 7.17 -7.85
CA TRP A 9 8.97 6.51 -7.01
C TRP A 9 8.78 6.87 -5.53
N SER A 10 8.54 8.16 -5.24
CA SER A 10 8.25 8.64 -3.89
C SER A 10 6.95 8.05 -3.33
N ASP A 11 5.91 7.92 -4.15
CA ASP A 11 4.65 7.28 -3.76
C ASP A 11 4.85 5.78 -3.43
N LEU A 12 5.68 5.10 -4.22
CA LEU A 12 6.03 3.70 -3.97
C LEU A 12 6.84 3.55 -2.68
N GLU A 13 7.86 4.39 -2.45
CA GLU A 13 8.64 4.40 -1.22
C GLU A 13 7.77 4.60 0.01
N GLN A 14 6.89 5.60 0.01
CA GLN A 14 6.00 5.87 1.14
C GLN A 14 5.07 4.67 1.45
N THR A 15 4.58 4.02 0.39
CA THR A 15 3.75 2.82 0.53
C THR A 15 4.56 1.63 1.05
N TRP A 16 5.80 1.50 0.62
CA TRP A 16 6.73 0.47 1.09
C TRP A 16 7.11 0.68 2.56
N ASP A 17 7.46 1.90 2.96
CA ASP A 17 7.75 2.26 4.34
C ASP A 17 6.57 1.97 5.27
N LEU A 18 5.35 2.23 4.80
CA LEU A 18 4.15 1.88 5.54
C LEU A 18 4.03 0.36 5.74
N ALA A 19 4.21 -0.44 4.68
CA ALA A 19 4.22 -1.90 4.77
C ALA A 19 5.33 -2.41 5.70
N MET A 20 6.50 -1.78 5.68
CA MET A 20 7.64 -2.14 6.51
C MET A 20 7.35 -2.02 8.01
N LYS A 21 6.58 -1.01 8.44
CA LYS A 21 6.17 -0.86 9.85
C LYS A 21 5.50 -2.12 10.41
N VAL A 22 4.71 -2.80 9.60
CA VAL A 22 4.05 -4.05 9.99
C VAL A 22 4.97 -5.25 9.74
N ASN A 23 5.72 -5.26 8.64
CA ASN A 23 6.61 -6.38 8.30
C ASN A 23 7.78 -6.57 9.26
N ASP A 24 8.24 -5.50 9.92
CA ASP A 24 9.28 -5.52 10.95
C ASP A 24 8.78 -6.09 12.29
N LEU A 25 7.46 -6.25 12.45
CA LEU A 25 6.88 -6.91 13.60
C LEU A 25 7.15 -8.42 13.56
N PRO A 26 7.12 -9.12 14.72
CA PRO A 26 7.22 -10.56 14.77
C PRO A 26 6.18 -11.24 13.86
N GLU A 27 6.51 -12.40 13.29
CA GLU A 27 5.64 -13.12 12.34
C GLU A 27 4.18 -13.24 12.81
N LYS A 28 4.00 -13.52 14.11
CA LYS A 28 2.68 -13.65 14.73
C LYS A 28 1.84 -12.37 14.64
N GLN A 29 2.47 -11.20 14.73
CA GLN A 29 1.80 -9.90 14.67
C GLN A 29 1.63 -9.42 13.23
N ARG A 30 2.67 -9.53 12.39
CA ARG A 30 2.56 -9.11 10.98
C ARG A 30 1.57 -9.98 10.18
N GLY A 31 1.43 -11.25 10.56
CA GLY A 31 0.47 -12.18 9.97
C GLY A 31 -0.96 -12.03 10.51
N ASP A 32 -1.16 -11.21 11.55
CA ASP A 32 -2.48 -10.87 12.06
C ASP A 32 -3.04 -9.71 11.23
N VAL A 33 -3.93 -10.05 10.30
CA VAL A 33 -4.53 -9.11 9.35
C VAL A 33 -5.36 -8.04 10.06
N GLU A 34 -5.99 -8.38 11.18
CA GLU A 34 -6.80 -7.43 11.93
C GLU A 34 -5.91 -6.44 12.70
N ALA A 35 -4.86 -6.92 13.35
CA ALA A 35 -3.90 -6.06 14.04
C ALA A 35 -3.17 -5.14 13.05
N ALA A 36 -2.69 -5.69 11.94
CA ALA A 36 -2.07 -4.92 10.86
C ALA A 36 -3.01 -3.83 10.33
N TRP A 37 -4.30 -4.14 10.15
CA TRP A 37 -5.28 -3.15 9.73
C TRP A 37 -5.40 -1.97 10.71
N GLN A 38 -5.37 -2.21 12.02
CA GLN A 38 -5.39 -1.12 13.01
C GLN A 38 -4.16 -0.22 12.91
N GLU A 39 -2.97 -0.81 12.65
CA GLU A 39 -1.74 -0.05 12.42
C GLU A 39 -1.85 0.83 11.16
N PHE A 40 -2.36 0.26 10.06
CA PHE A 40 -2.51 0.97 8.80
C PHE A 40 -3.56 2.09 8.86
N LYS A 41 -4.68 1.88 9.58
CA LYS A 41 -5.74 2.90 9.77
C LYS A 41 -5.24 4.21 10.36
N GLY A 42 -4.15 4.18 11.14
CA GLY A 42 -3.55 5.39 11.71
C GLY A 42 -2.76 6.23 10.71
N SER A 43 -2.51 5.72 9.51
CA SER A 43 -1.72 6.40 8.48
C SER A 43 -2.57 7.30 7.60
N GLN A 44 -2.11 8.53 7.35
CA GLN A 44 -2.75 9.45 6.39
C GLN A 44 -2.65 8.97 4.94
N LEU A 45 -1.72 8.06 4.65
CA LEU A 45 -1.55 7.48 3.32
C LEU A 45 -2.67 6.48 2.99
N VAL A 46 -3.39 5.96 3.98
CA VAL A 46 -4.39 4.92 3.80
C VAL A 46 -5.77 5.52 3.52
N ASP A 47 -6.39 5.08 2.44
CA ASP A 47 -7.79 5.36 2.17
C ASP A 47 -8.66 4.38 2.96
N VAL A 48 -8.98 4.78 4.19
CA VAL A 48 -9.79 3.98 5.10
C VAL A 48 -11.19 3.76 4.54
N GLN A 49 -11.80 4.80 3.95
CA GLN A 49 -13.16 4.71 3.43
C GLN A 49 -13.25 3.70 2.29
N ARG A 50 -12.33 3.79 1.32
CA ARG A 50 -12.27 2.87 0.19
C ARG A 50 -11.98 1.45 0.64
N THR A 51 -11.03 1.27 1.55
CA THR A 51 -10.67 -0.04 2.08
C THR A 51 -11.84 -0.70 2.81
N GLU A 52 -12.59 0.04 3.64
CA GLU A 52 -13.74 -0.52 4.36
C GLU A 52 -14.94 -0.85 3.45
N GLN A 53 -15.02 -0.23 2.26
CA GLN A 53 -16.07 -0.48 1.28
C GLN A 53 -15.74 -1.62 0.32
N GLU A 54 -14.51 -1.68 -0.17
CA GLU A 54 -14.10 -2.62 -1.23
C GLU A 54 -13.48 -3.92 -0.68
N ALA A 55 -12.83 -3.88 0.49
CA ALA A 55 -12.10 -5.03 1.00
C ALA A 55 -12.94 -5.93 1.93
N GLU A 56 -12.51 -7.19 2.05
CA GLU A 56 -13.04 -8.13 3.04
C GLU A 56 -12.76 -7.65 4.47
N LYS A 57 -13.47 -8.19 5.47
CA LYS A 57 -13.23 -7.90 6.89
C LYS A 57 -12.68 -9.15 7.60
N PRO A 58 -11.44 -9.12 8.14
CA PRO A 58 -10.47 -8.01 8.11
C PRO A 58 -9.81 -7.81 6.72
N PRO A 59 -9.40 -6.58 6.37
CA PRO A 59 -8.92 -6.26 5.04
C PRO A 59 -7.52 -6.81 4.80
N LYS A 60 -7.43 -7.76 3.87
CA LYS A 60 -6.14 -8.26 3.33
C LYS A 60 -5.59 -7.36 2.24
N LYS A 61 -6.41 -6.43 1.74
CA LYS A 61 -6.09 -5.50 0.66
C LYS A 61 -6.46 -4.11 1.12
N ILE A 62 -5.46 -3.24 1.22
CA ILE A 62 -5.57 -1.90 1.77
C ILE A 62 -5.22 -0.93 0.65
N PHE A 63 -6.10 0.04 0.42
CA PHE A 63 -5.90 1.05 -0.60
C PHE A 63 -5.23 2.27 0.02
N CYS A 64 -4.24 2.83 -0.67
CA CYS A 64 -3.69 4.13 -0.31
C CYS A 64 -4.38 5.24 -1.12
N THR A 65 -4.16 6.49 -0.70
CA THR A 65 -4.68 7.68 -1.40
C THR A 65 -3.96 7.95 -2.71
N ASN A 66 -2.77 7.36 -2.91
CA ASN A 66 -2.01 7.42 -4.14
C ASN A 66 -2.37 6.25 -5.08
N ILE A 67 -1.56 5.99 -6.11
CA ILE A 67 -1.83 4.92 -7.08
C ILE A 67 -1.51 3.51 -6.58
N TYR A 68 -0.99 3.38 -5.36
CA TYR A 68 -0.55 2.13 -4.75
C TYR A 68 -1.47 1.73 -3.59
N GLY A 69 -1.33 0.49 -3.16
CA GLY A 69 -1.93 -0.02 -1.94
C GLY A 69 -1.05 -1.11 -1.37
N ILE A 70 -1.48 -1.75 -0.29
CA ILE A 70 -0.75 -2.82 0.38
C ILE A 70 -1.63 -4.06 0.45
N GLU A 71 -1.10 -5.21 0.04
CA GLU A 71 -1.79 -6.49 0.05
C GLU A 71 -1.02 -7.50 0.91
N PHE A 72 -1.75 -8.26 1.72
CA PHE A 72 -1.19 -9.34 2.52
C PHE A 72 -0.96 -10.58 1.65
N ASN A 73 0.29 -11.04 1.58
CA ASN A 73 0.65 -12.29 0.94
C ASN A 73 0.53 -13.45 1.95
N PRO A 74 -0.43 -14.39 1.78
CA PRO A 74 -0.64 -15.49 2.72
C PRO A 74 0.47 -16.55 2.68
N GLU A 75 1.24 -16.64 1.60
CA GLU A 75 2.32 -17.64 1.45
C GLU A 75 3.55 -17.22 2.24
N THR A 76 3.94 -15.95 2.14
CA THR A 76 5.14 -15.41 2.79
C THR A 76 4.83 -14.73 4.12
N LYS A 77 3.54 -14.45 4.38
CA LYS A 77 3.04 -13.68 5.53
C LYS A 77 3.66 -12.28 5.63
N TYR A 78 3.85 -11.64 4.48
CA TYR A 78 4.32 -10.26 4.37
C TYR A 78 3.29 -9.40 3.68
N TRP A 79 3.30 -8.11 4.03
CA TRP A 79 2.55 -7.07 3.36
C TRP A 79 3.38 -6.50 2.22
N VAL A 80 2.85 -6.51 1.01
CA VAL A 80 3.56 -6.06 -0.20
C VAL A 80 2.78 -4.96 -0.89
N PRO A 81 3.45 -3.91 -1.38
CA PRO A 81 2.77 -2.91 -2.19
C PRO A 81 2.28 -3.48 -3.51
N PHE A 82 1.08 -3.06 -3.92
CA PHE A 82 0.52 -3.32 -5.25
C PHE A 82 0.08 -2.01 -5.88
N ARG A 83 -0.05 -1.99 -7.21
CA ARG A 83 -0.54 -0.81 -7.94
C ARG A 83 -2.01 -1.00 -8.31
N HIS A 84 -2.84 0.03 -8.10
CA HIS A 84 -4.22 0.07 -8.58
C HIS A 84 -4.56 1.31 -9.40
N GLY A 85 -3.76 2.36 -9.33
CA GLY A 85 -3.95 3.56 -10.14
C GLY A 85 -3.37 3.39 -11.54
N GLU A 86 -3.94 4.15 -12.47
CA GLU A 86 -3.45 4.23 -13.83
C GLU A 86 -2.14 5.05 -13.88
N ILE A 87 -1.22 4.63 -14.74
CA ILE A 87 -0.04 5.42 -15.05
C ILE A 87 -0.29 6.14 -16.36
N ASP A 88 -0.18 7.46 -16.32
CA ASP A 88 -0.19 8.27 -17.53
C ASP A 88 1.10 8.03 -18.34
N LEU A 89 0.98 7.21 -19.40
CA LEU A 89 2.08 6.88 -20.29
C LEU A 89 2.51 8.06 -21.17
N ALA A 90 1.64 9.04 -21.41
CA ALA A 90 1.96 10.20 -22.25
C ALA A 90 3.06 11.05 -21.60
N LYS A 91 3.07 11.14 -20.27
CA LYS A 91 4.10 11.83 -19.47
C LYS A 91 5.49 11.20 -19.54
N PHE A 92 5.60 9.99 -20.10
CA PHE A 92 6.88 9.31 -20.37
C PHE A 92 7.37 9.48 -21.81
N THR A 93 6.54 10.00 -22.71
CA THR A 93 6.87 10.15 -24.14
C THR A 93 7.09 11.59 -24.58
N GLU A 94 6.86 12.57 -23.70
CA GLU A 94 7.23 13.96 -23.96
C GLU A 94 8.74 14.13 -23.77
N ASP A 95 9.44 14.03 -24.90
CA ASP A 95 10.83 14.43 -25.16
C ASP A 95 10.95 15.97 -25.14
#